data_AF-A0A914RB05-F1
#
_entry.id   AF-A0A914RB05-F1
#
_cell.length_a   1.000
_cell.length_b   1.000
_cell.length_c   1.000
_cell.angle_alpha   90.00
_cell.angle_beta   90.00
_cell.angle_gamma   90.00
#
_symmetry.space_group_name_H-M   'P 1'
#
loop_
_entity.id
_entity.type
_entity.pdbx_description
1 polymer ?
#
loop_
_entity_poly.entity_id
_entity_poly.type
_entity_poly.pdbx_seq_one_letter_code
_entity_poly.pdbx_strand_id
1 'polypeptide(L)'
;MVGLLDCECVYWFRRPDRTILGYIRPKLVLSGRTVVIKFTATQTDAQLRAAMMGAALLIILHEVYPEIKRMLEASIEEAKLSSI
;
A
#
# COMPACT_ATOMS: atom_id res chain seq x y z
N MET A 1 3.77 -15.65 21.77
CA MET A 1 4.96 -15.27 20.97
C MET A 1 4.51 -14.29 19.90
N VAL A 2 4.76 -13.00 20.07
CA VAL A 2 4.47 -12.00 19.02
C VAL A 2 5.55 -12.18 17.96
N GLY A 3 5.26 -13.03 16.97
CA GLY A 3 6.17 -13.32 15.88
C GLY A 3 6.42 -12.05 15.08
N LEU A 4 7.58 -11.43 15.31
CA LEU A 4 8.18 -10.52 14.35
C LEU A 4 8.67 -11.42 13.20
N LEU A 5 7.76 -11.81 12.32
CA LEU A 5 8.15 -12.37 11.02
C LEU A 5 8.88 -11.27 10.30
N ASP A 6 10.16 -11.52 10.03
CA ASP A 6 11.07 -10.67 9.29
C ASP A 6 10.50 -10.47 7.87
N CYS A 7 9.56 -9.55 7.75
CA CYS A 7 8.93 -9.23 6.48
C CYS A 7 9.86 -8.27 5.78
N GLU A 8 10.67 -8.81 4.88
CA GLU A 8 11.58 -8.04 4.04
C GLU A 8 10.84 -6.88 3.38
N CYS A 9 11.49 -5.73 3.36
CA CYS A 9 10.94 -4.51 2.82
C CYS A 9 10.76 -4.64 1.30
N VAL A 10 9.51 -4.69 0.83
CA VAL A 10 9.23 -4.98 -0.59
C VAL A 10 9.43 -3.74 -1.46
N TYR A 11 9.11 -2.54 -0.94
CA TYR A 11 9.31 -1.29 -1.68
C TYR A 11 9.78 -0.14 -0.80
N TRP A 12 10.66 0.70 -1.38
CA TRP A 12 11.23 1.88 -0.74
C TRP A 12 10.82 3.12 -1.53
N PHE A 13 10.25 4.10 -0.84
CA PHE A 13 10.09 5.43 -1.40
C PHE A 13 11.38 6.21 -1.17
N ARG A 14 12.04 6.59 -2.26
CA ARG A 14 13.33 7.27 -2.22
C ARG A 14 13.30 8.49 -3.12
N ARG A 15 13.90 9.58 -2.66
CA ARG A 15 14.21 10.73 -3.50
C ARG A 15 15.43 10.44 -4.39
N PRO A 16 15.63 11.20 -5.49
CA PRO A 16 16.81 11.07 -6.34
C PRO A 16 18.14 11.25 -5.59
N ASP A 17 18.14 12.10 -4.56
CA ASP A 17 19.27 12.38 -3.65
C ASP A 17 19.60 11.22 -2.68
N ARG A 18 18.91 10.09 -2.84
CA ARG A 18 19.02 8.88 -2.04
C ARG A 18 18.33 8.90 -0.67
N THR A 19 17.69 9.99 -0.29
CA THR A 19 16.93 10.11 0.97
C THR A 19 15.73 9.16 0.96
N ILE A 20 15.57 8.39 2.03
CA ILE A 20 14.45 7.48 2.22
C ILE A 20 13.28 8.25 2.85
N LEU A 21 12.12 8.20 2.18
CA LEU A 21 10.89 8.85 2.63
C LEU A 21 9.98 7.91 3.41
N GLY A 22 10.10 6.62 3.14
CA GLY A 22 9.30 5.60 3.77
C GLY A 22 9.43 4.28 3.03
N TYR A 23 8.72 3.29 3.52
CA TYR A 23 8.76 1.95 2.97
C TYR A 23 7.45 1.20 3.15
N ILE A 24 7.24 0.20 2.31
CA ILE A 24 6.09 -0.70 2.32
C ILE A 24 6.54 -2.07 2.80
N ARG A 25 5.82 -2.63 3.77
CA ARG A 25 6.02 -3.99 4.25
C ARG A 25 4.69 -4.74 4.25
N PRO A 26 4.60 -5.92 3.63
CA PRO A 26 3.50 -6.82 3.89
C PRO A 26 3.62 -7.27 5.35
N LYS A 27 2.52 -7.22 6.09
CA LYS A 27 2.48 -7.82 7.41
C LYS A 27 1.85 -9.20 7.25
N LEU A 28 2.66 -10.25 7.39
CA LEU A 28 2.19 -11.62 7.52
C LEU A 28 1.48 -11.78 8.88
N VAL A 29 0.29 -11.19 9.01
CA VAL A 29 -0.66 -11.59 10.06
C VAL A 29 -1.43 -12.79 9.55
N LEU A 30 -1.99 -13.59 10.44
CA LEU A 30 -2.75 -14.83 10.18
C LEU A 30 -3.85 -14.76 9.09
N SER A 31 -4.19 -13.58 8.56
CA SER A 31 -5.14 -13.35 7.46
C SER A 31 -4.51 -12.86 6.14
N GLY A 32 -3.19 -12.66 6.06
CA GLY A 32 -2.44 -12.32 4.84
C GLY A 32 -2.69 -10.92 4.22
N ARG A 33 -3.78 -10.23 4.58
CA ARG A 33 -4.27 -9.05 3.81
C ARG A 33 -3.86 -7.68 4.37
N THR A 34 -2.86 -7.61 5.23
CA THR A 34 -2.44 -6.33 5.84
C THR A 34 -1.14 -5.83 5.23
N VAL A 35 -1.15 -4.60 4.72
CA VAL A 35 0.06 -3.90 4.27
C VAL A 35 0.33 -2.71 5.19
N VAL A 36 1.58 -2.56 5.60
CA VAL A 36 2.03 -1.48 6.46
C VAL A 36 2.88 -0.52 5.64
N ILE A 37 2.48 0.75 5.62
CA ILE A 37 3.25 1.84 5.05
C ILE A 37 3.86 2.61 6.21
N LYS A 38 5.19 2.69 6.28
CA LYS A 38 5.87 3.49 7.30
C LYS A 38 6.55 4.68 6.65
N PHE A 39 6.21 5.87 7.13
CA PHE A 39 6.90 7.11 6.79
C PHE A 39 8.12 7.28 7.69
N THR A 40 9.19 7.89 7.17
CA THR A 40 10.30 8.32 8.03
C THR A 40 9.86 9.47 8.92
N ALA A 41 10.47 9.62 10.10
CA ALA A 41 10.09 10.67 11.06
C ALA A 41 10.30 12.08 10.49
N THR A 42 11.22 12.22 9.53
CA THR A 42 11.51 13.47 8.82
C THR A 42 10.49 13.77 7.72
N GLN A 43 9.59 12.84 7.40
CA GLN A 43 8.60 13.00 6.35
C GLN A 43 7.28 13.52 6.91
N THR A 44 7.18 14.85 7.02
CA THR A 44 6.03 15.56 7.60
C THR A 44 5.04 16.11 6.56
N ASP A 45 5.45 16.17 5.29
CA ASP A 45 4.63 16.70 4.20
C ASP A 45 3.38 15.82 3.95
N ALA A 46 2.20 16.40 4.19
CA ALA A 46 0.92 15.72 4.05
C ALA A 46 0.61 15.33 2.59
N GLN A 47 0.95 16.17 1.61
CA GLN A 47 0.71 15.87 0.20
C GLN A 47 1.59 14.71 -0.26
N LEU A 48 2.87 14.75 0.12
CA LEU A 48 3.80 13.70 -0.24
C LEU A 48 3.44 12.37 0.45
N ARG A 49 2.96 12.41 1.70
CA ARG A 49 2.41 11.22 2.37
C ARG A 49 1.17 10.67 1.65
N ALA A 50 0.25 11.52 1.20
CA ALA A 50 -0.92 11.10 0.43
C ALA A 50 -0.52 10.45 -0.90
N ALA A 51 0.44 11.04 -1.62
CA ALA A 51 0.97 10.48 -2.86
C ALA A 51 1.61 9.09 -2.64
N MET A 52 2.40 8.94 -1.57
CA MET A 52 3.00 7.65 -1.19
C MET A 52 1.94 6.60 -0.83
N MET A 53 0.85 6.98 -0.16
CA MET A 53 -0.27 6.06 0.11
C MET A 53 -0.98 5.63 -1.17
N GLY A 54 -1.25 6.57 -2.09
CA GLY A 54 -1.85 6.26 -3.38
C GLY A 54 -0.98 5.31 -4.21
N ALA A 55 0.32 5.60 -4.30
CA ALA A 55 1.28 4.73 -4.99
C ALA A 55 1.35 3.33 -4.37
N ALA A 56 1.39 3.24 -3.03
CA ALA A 56 1.39 1.96 -2.33
C ALA A 56 0.11 1.15 -2.63
N LEU A 57 -1.06 1.79 -2.61
CA LEU A 57 -2.33 1.15 -2.94
C LEU A 57 -2.32 0.61 -4.38
N LEU A 58 -1.84 1.39 -5.35
CA LEU A 58 -1.75 0.97 -6.75
C LEU A 58 -0.82 -0.25 -6.90
N ILE A 59 0.36 -0.23 -6.27
CA ILE A 59 1.30 -1.37 -6.28
C ILE A 59 0.63 -2.61 -5.69
N ILE A 60 -0.08 -2.49 -4.58
CA ILE A 60 -0.77 -3.63 -3.95
C ILE A 60 -1.84 -4.21 -4.88
N LEU A 61 -2.68 -3.35 -5.47
CA LEU A 61 -3.77 -3.78 -6.35
C LEU A 61 -3.25 -4.41 -7.65
N HIS A 62 -2.11 -3.94 -8.18
CA HIS A 62 -1.59 -4.42 -9.45
C HIS A 62 -0.64 -5.62 -9.30
N GLU A 63 0.23 -5.63 -8.29
CA GLU A 63 1.34 -6.57 -8.21
C GLU A 63 1.18 -7.62 -7.12
N VAL A 64 0.47 -7.30 -6.03
CA VAL A 64 0.40 -8.18 -4.85
C VAL A 64 -0.92 -8.95 -4.77
N TYR A 65 -2.05 -8.26 -4.97
CA TYR A 65 -3.40 -8.83 -4.84
C TYR A 65 -4.30 -8.41 -6.03
N PRO A 66 -4.03 -8.91 -7.24
CA PRO A 66 -4.80 -8.57 -8.44
C PRO A 66 -6.28 -8.94 -8.32
N GLU A 67 -6.65 -9.88 -7.46
CA GLU A 67 -8.03 -10.22 -7.16
C GLU A 67 -8.79 -9.08 -6.46
N ILE A 68 -8.13 -8.31 -5.59
CA ILE A 68 -8.75 -7.14 -4.93
C ILE A 68 -9.06 -6.07 -5.97
N LYS A 69 -8.18 -5.89 -6.96
CA LYS A 69 -8.43 -4.98 -8.10
C LYS A 69 -9.70 -5.38 -8.86
N ARG A 70 -9.84 -6.66 -9.19
CA ARG A 70 -11.04 -7.15 -9.91
C ARG A 70 -12.31 -6.96 -9.09
N MET A 71 -12.26 -7.19 -7.78
CA MET A 71 -13.39 -6.94 -6.88
C MET A 71 -13.76 -5.45 -6.83
N LEU A 72 -12.76 -4.56 -6.79
CA LEU A 72 -12.97 -3.12 -6.84
C LEU A 72 -13.61 -2.69 -8.16
N GLU A 73 -13.10 -3.19 -9.29
CA GLU A 73 -13.67 -2.92 -10.62
C GLU A 73 -15.13 -3.37 -10.70
N ALA A 74 -15.44 -4.59 -10.22
CA ALA A 74 -16.81 -5.10 -10.17
C ALA A 74 -17.74 -4.22 -9.30
N SER A 75 -17.28 -3.78 -8.13
CA SER A 75 -18.03 -2.89 -7.25
C SER A 75 -18.28 -1.51 -7.86
N ILE A 76 -17.32 -0.97 -8.62
CA ILE A 76 -17.49 0.31 -9.34
C ILE A 76 -18.55 0.18 -10.43
N GLU A 77 -18.55 -0.91 -11.19
CA GLU A 77 -19.57 -1.16 -12.22
C GLU A 77 -20.96 -1.33 -11.62
N GLU A 78 -21.08 -2.07 -10.51
CA GLU A 78 -22.34 -2.20 -9.76
C GLU A 78 -22.85 -0.84 -9.25
N ALA A 79 -21.95 0.00 -8.72
CA ALA A 79 -22.32 1.35 -8.25
C ALA A 79 -22.80 2.26 -9.39
N LYS A 80 -22.22 2.15 -10.59
CA LYS A 80 -22.68 2.89 -11.78
C LYS A 80 -24.08 2.43 -12.20
N LEU A 81 -24.31 1.12 -12.24
CA LEU A 81 -25.61 0.53 -12.59
C LEU A 81 -26.71 0.89 -11.58
N SER A 82 -26.36 1.04 -10.31
CA SER A 82 -27.28 1.39 -9.23
C SER A 82 -27.62 2.89 -9.14
N SER A 83 -26.92 3.73 -9.92
CA SER A 83 -27.12 5.19 -9.97
C SER A 83 -28.04 5.67 -11.09
N ILE A 84 -28.64 4.72 -11.83
CA ILE A 84 -29.66 4.90 -12.87
C ILE A 84 -31.01 4.43 -12.29
#